data_AF-A0A8T5JIX2-F1
#
_entry.id   AF-A0A8T5JIX2-F1
#
_cell.length_a   1.000
_cell.length_b   1.000
_cell.length_c   1.000
_cell.angle_alpha   90.00
_cell.angle_beta   90.00
_cell.angle_gamma   90.00
#
_symmetry.space_group_name_H-M   'P 1'
#
loop_
_entity.id
_entity.type
_entity.pdbx_description
1 polymer ?
#
loop_
_entity_poly.entity_id
_entity_poly.type
_entity_poly.pdbx_seq_one_letter_code
_entity_poly.pdbx_strand_id
1 'polypeptide(L)' 'MCLMIPGKVIMVEDECVIVDYISEQRKVKLLENCKPGDYVLVTGGFVVEVIAEDVALKVIETMKEGQNGKC' A
#
# COMPACT_ATOMS: atom_id res chain seq x y z
N MET A 1 -9.61 9.98 9.21
CA MET A 1 -8.61 9.00 9.71
C MET A 1 -8.00 8.32 8.49
N CYS A 2 -6.94 8.89 7.91
CA CYS A 2 -6.26 8.31 6.75
C CYS A 2 -5.19 7.35 7.28
N LEU A 3 -5.47 6.04 7.31
CA LEU A 3 -4.41 5.06 7.55
C LEU A 3 -3.60 4.91 6.25
N MET A 4 -2.31 5.20 6.34
CA MET A 4 -1.32 4.92 5.30
C MET A 4 -1.03 3.42 5.36
N ILE A 5 -1.91 2.62 4.75
CA ILE A 5 -1.75 1.16 4.70
C ILE A 5 -0.87 0.87 3.48
N PRO A 6 0.27 0.19 3.63
CA PRO A 6 1.04 -0.26 2.49
C PRO A 6 0.29 -1.37 1.76
N GLY A 7 0.27 -1.31 0.44
CA GLY A 7 -0.31 -2.33 -0.42
C GLY A 7 0.69 -2.81 -1.45
N LYS A 8 0.47 -4.01 -1.98
CA LYS A 8 1.35 -4.61 -2.99
C LYS A 8 0.83 -4.31 -4.38
N VAL A 9 1.70 -3.86 -5.28
CA VAL A 9 1.33 -3.66 -6.68
C VAL A 9 1.23 -5.02 -7.36
N ILE A 10 0.05 -5.36 -7.87
CA ILE A 10 -0.18 -6.62 -8.59
C ILE A 10 -0.26 -6.41 -10.11
N MET A 11 -0.59 -5.20 -10.55
CA MET A 11 -0.71 -4.85 -11.96
C MET A 11 -0.45 -3.36 -12.18
N VAL A 12 0.16 -3.04 -13.31
CA VAL A 12 0.41 -1.66 -13.77
C VAL A 12 -0.25 -1.50 -15.14
N GLU A 13 -1.12 -0.49 -15.26
CA GLU A 13 -1.90 -0.15 -16.46
C GLU A 13 -1.70 1.33 -16.80
N ASP A 14 -0.76 1.65 -17.70
CA ASP A 14 -0.44 3.01 -18.19
C ASP A 14 -0.36 4.09 -17.09
N GLU A 15 -1.49 4.73 -16.74
CA GLU A 15 -1.59 5.82 -15.75
C GLU A 15 -2.12 5.37 -14.38
N CYS A 16 -2.47 4.09 -14.23
CA CYS A 16 -3.07 3.51 -13.04
C CYS A 16 -2.36 2.22 -12.63
N VAL A 17 -2.48 1.88 -11.36
CA VAL A 17 -2.00 0.61 -10.82
C VAL A 17 -3.05 -0.05 -9.96
N ILE A 18 -3.06 -1.37 -9.98
CA ILE A 18 -3.89 -2.17 -9.08
C ILE A 18 -3.02 -2.55 -7.88
N VAL A 19 -3.42 -2.02 -6.73
CA VAL A 19 -2.79 -2.29 -5.44
C VAL A 19 -3.67 -3.26 -4.67
N ASP A 20 -3.07 -4.37 -4.27
CA ASP A 20 -3.66 -5.41 -3.43
C ASP A 20 -3.38 -5.10 -1.96
N TYR A 21 -4.46 -4.81 -1.25
CA TYR A 21 -4.47 -4.69 0.20
C TYR A 21 -5.02 -5.98 0.79
N ILE A 22 -4.73 -6.20 2.08
CA ILE A 22 -5.17 -7.39 2.82
C ILE A 22 -6.68 -7.63 2.71
N SER A 23 -7.49 -6.57 2.63
CA SER A 23 -8.95 -6.65 2.60
C SER A 23 -9.57 -6.48 1.21
N GLU A 24 -8.89 -5.81 0.28
CA GLU A 24 -9.47 -5.41 -1.02
C GLU A 24 -8.38 -5.01 -2.02
N GLN A 25 -8.75 -5.01 -3.31
CA GLN A 25 -7.92 -4.45 -4.38
C GLN A 25 -8.46 -3.08 -4.78
N ARG A 26 -7.58 -2.09 -4.94
CA ARG A 26 -7.95 -0.77 -5.45
C ARG A 26 -7.10 -0.36 -6.64
N LYS A 27 -7.78 0.20 -7.63
CA LYS A 27 -7.16 0.92 -8.74
C LYS A 27 -6.85 2.35 -8.29
N VAL A 28 -5.58 2.72 -8.31
CA VAL A 28 -5.08 4.04 -7.89
C VAL A 28 -4.24 4.65 -8.99
N LYS A 29 -4.12 5.98 -9.01
CA LYS A 29 -3.29 6.68 -10.00
C LYS A 29 -1.82 6.64 -9.61
N LEU A 30 -0.99 6.49 -10.62
CA LEU A 30 0.46 6.47 -10.49
C LEU A 30 0.99 7.93 -10.46
N LEU A 31 1.58 8.37 -9.34
CA LEU A 31 2.38 9.62 -9.32
C LEU A 31 3.88 9.33 -9.43
N GLU A 32 4.30 8.14 -9.02
CA GLU A 32 5.67 7.67 -9.04
C GLU A 32 5.75 6.29 -9.71
N ASN A 33 6.77 6.07 -10.54
CA ASN A 33 6.94 4.81 -11.26
C ASN A 33 7.13 3.63 -10.29
N CYS A 34 6.25 2.64 -10.38
CA CYS A 34 6.38 1.37 -9.65
C CYS A 34 6.15 0.19 -10.60
N LYS A 35 6.57 -1.00 -10.19
CA LYS A 35 6.41 -2.25 -10.94
C LYS A 35 5.61 -3.28 -10.15
N PRO A 36 5.00 -4.27 -10.82
CA PRO A 36 4.38 -5.40 -10.12
C PRO A 36 5.38 -6.06 -9.16
N GLY A 37 4.95 -6.28 -7.91
CA GLY A 37 5.77 -6.79 -6.83
C GLY A 37 6.24 -5.72 -5.83
N ASP A 38 6.26 -4.45 -6.21
CA ASP A 38 6.64 -3.37 -5.29
C ASP A 38 5.55 -3.14 -4.22
N TYR A 39 5.98 -2.66 -3.05
CA TYR A 39 5.08 -2.18 -2.03
C TYR A 39 4.98 -0.66 -2.10
N VAL A 40 3.76 -0.15 -2.04
CA VAL A 40 3.48 1.28 -2.20
C VAL A 40 2.62 1.80 -1.07
N LEU A 41 2.88 3.06 -0.70
CA LEU A 41 2.00 3.84 0.16
C LEU A 41 1.00 4.59 -0.69
N VAL A 42 -0.27 4.51 -0.32
CA VAL A 42 -1.36 5.17 -1.03
C VAL A 42 -2.12 6.09 -0.10
N THR A 43 -2.37 7.31 -0.56
CA THR A 43 -3.22 8.28 0.13
C THR A 43 -4.04 9.05 -0.89
N GLY A 44 -5.29 9.35 -0.57
CA GLY A 44 -6.18 10.09 -1.47
C GLY A 44 -6.45 9.43 -2.83
N GLY A 45 -6.16 8.14 -3.00
CA GLY A 45 -6.28 7.43 -4.28
C GLY A 45 -5.04 7.52 -5.19
N PHE A 46 -3.90 7.96 -4.65
CA PHE A 46 -2.64 8.10 -5.37
C PHE A 46 -1.53 7.31 -4.68
N VAL A 47 -0.68 6.66 -5.47
CA VAL A 47 0.62 6.17 -5.01
C VAL A 47 1.50 7.37 -4.70
N VAL A 48 1.98 7.48 -3.46
CA VAL A 48 2.85 8.59 -3.05
C VAL A 48 4.31 8.19 -2.86
N GLU A 49 4.57 6.93 -2.55
CA GLU A 49 5.93 6.45 -2.30
C GLU A 49 6.02 4.94 -2.51
N VAL A 50 7.09 4.49 -3.17
CA VAL A 50 7.49 3.08 -3.21
C VAL A 50 8.37 2.76 -2.00
N ILE A 51 7.99 1.76 -1.21
CA ILE A 51 8.71 1.34 -0.01
C ILE A 51 9.25 -0.08 -0.16
N ALA A 52 10.28 -0.39 0.61
CA ALA A 52 10.83 -1.75 0.67
C ALA A 52 9.83 -2.72 1.33
N GLU A 53 9.86 -3.97 0.87
CA GLU A 53 9.00 -5.04 1.39
C GLU A 53 9.17 -5.25 2.90
N ASP A 54 10.39 -5.19 3.43
CA ASP A 54 10.64 -5.36 4.87
C ASP A 54 9.99 -4.26 5.71
N VAL A 55 9.95 -3.03 5.18
CA VAL A 55 9.29 -1.89 5.83
C VAL A 55 7.78 -2.08 5.77
N ALA A 56 7.24 -2.45 4.62
CA ALA A 56 5.82 -2.73 4.46
C ALA A 56 5.33 -3.82 5.42
N LEU A 57 6.09 -4.91 5.54
CA LEU A 57 5.78 -6.02 6.43
C LEU A 57 5.84 -5.61 7.90
N LYS A 58 6.85 -4.84 8.32
CA LYS A 58 6.94 -4.30 9.70
C LYS A 58 5.73 -3.42 10.04
N VAL A 59 5.30 -2.58 9.10
CA VAL A 59 4.12 -1.71 9.30
C VAL A 59 2.84 -2.55 9.41
N ILE A 60 2.66 -3.55 8.53
CA ILE A 60 1.51 -4.46 8.58
C ILE A 60 1.49 -5.24 9.89
N GLU A 61 2.65 -5.73 10.35
CA GLU A 61 2.81 -6.43 11.63
C GLU A 61 2.45 -5.51 12.80
N THR A 62 3.02 -4.31 12.84
CA THR A 62 2.73 -3.30 13.86
C THR A 62 1.24 -2.92 13.87
N MET A 63 0.60 -2.81 12.71
CA MET A 63 -0.83 -2.52 12.59
C MET A 63 -1.69 -3.66 13.14
N LYS A 64 -1.30 -4.91 12.87
CA LYS A 64 -1.96 -6.11 13.37
C LYS A 64 -1.84 -6.23 14.89
N GLU A 65 -0.69 -5.85 15.46
CA GLU A 65 -0.46 -5.81 16.90
C GLU A 65 -1.19 -4.65 17.58
N GLY A 66 -1.22 -3.48 16.94
CA GLY A 66 -1.88 -2.26 17.46
C GLY A 66 -3.40 -2.36 17.58
N GLN A 67 -4.06 -3.28 16.87
CA GLN A 67 -5.49 -3.55 17.06
C GLN A 67 -5.80 -4.40 18.32
N ASN A 68 -4.78 -4.92 19.02
CA ASN A 68 -4.93 -5.64 20.28
C ASN A 68 -4.46 -4.83 21.51
N GLY A 69 -4.05 -3.57 21.32
CA GLY A 69 -3.58 -2.69 22.38
C GLY A 69 -4.51 -1.50 22.59
N LYS A 70 -5.49 -1.67 23.50
CA LYS A 70 -6.28 -0.66 24.21
C LYS A 70 -6.00 0.81 23.81
N CYS A 71 -6.99 1.46 23.20
CA CYS A 71 -7.34 2.80 23.67
C CYS A 71 -8.42 2.67 24.75
#